data_AF-A0A0N0T088-F1
#
_entry.id   AF-A0A0N0T088-F1
#
_cell.length_a   1.000
_cell.length_b   1.000
_cell.length_c   1.000
_cell.angle_alpha   90.00
_cell.angle_beta   90.00
_cell.angle_gamma   90.00
#
_symmetry.space_group_name_H-M   'P 1'
#
loop_
_entity.id
_entity.type
_entity.pdbx_description
1 polymer ?
#
loop_
_entity_poly.entity_id
_entity_poly.type
_entity_poly.pdbx_seq_one_letter_code
_entity_poly.pdbx_strand_id
1 'polypeptide(L)'
;MPELTRAHRVLIGVVVAGAVVIAGIGFAGSYAAVRELAVQKGFGTFAYVFPIGIDAGICVLLALDLLLTWIRIPFPLLRQTAWLLTAATIAFNGAAAWPDPLGVGMHAVIPVLFVVSVEAARHAIGRI
;
A
#
# COMPACT_ATOMS: atom_id res chain seq x y z
N MET A 1 -29.67 5.83 7.25
CA MET A 1 -28.67 5.43 6.25
C MET A 1 -29.33 5.53 4.87
N PRO A 2 -28.73 6.20 3.88
CA PRO A 2 -29.31 6.23 2.52
C PRO A 2 -29.47 4.80 1.99
N GLU A 3 -30.62 4.47 1.41
CA GLU A 3 -30.84 3.14 0.84
C GLU A 3 -29.95 2.92 -0.39
N LEU A 4 -29.12 1.88 -0.34
CA LEU A 4 -28.30 1.48 -1.47
C LEU A 4 -29.20 0.88 -2.57
N THR A 5 -29.43 1.66 -3.62
CA THR A 5 -30.05 1.17 -4.86
C THR A 5 -29.23 0.02 -5.47
N ARG A 6 -29.87 -0.77 -6.35
CA ARG A 6 -29.20 -1.87 -7.07
C ARG A 6 -27.98 -1.38 -7.86
N ALA A 7 -28.07 -0.19 -8.45
CA ALA A 7 -26.97 0.45 -9.16
C ALA A 7 -25.77 0.74 -8.24
N HIS A 8 -26.01 1.26 -7.03
CA HIS A 8 -24.95 1.47 -6.04
C HIS A 8 -24.24 0.17 -5.65
N ARG A 9 -24.98 -0.92 -5.43
CA ARG A 9 -24.39 -2.23 -5.11
C ARG A 9 -23.50 -2.77 -6.24
N VAL A 10 -23.95 -2.66 -7.49
CA VAL A 10 -23.16 -3.07 -8.66
C VAL A 10 -21.91 -2.21 -8.78
N LEU A 11 -22.03 -0.88 -8.62
CA LEU A 11 -20.89 0.03 -8.68
C LEU A 11 -19.85 -0.27 -7.59
N ILE A 12 -20.29 -0.53 -6.35
CA ILE A 12 -19.39 -0.96 -5.26
C ILE A 12 -18.64 -2.24 -5.66
N GLY A 13 -19.35 -3.23 -6.20
CA GLY A 13 -18.73 -4.47 -6.67
C GLY A 13 -17.67 -4.24 -7.74
N VAL A 14 -17.96 -3.39 -8.73
CA VAL A 14 -17.00 -3.03 -9.80
C VAL A 14 -15.78 -2.31 -9.23
N VAL A 15 -15.99 -1.34 -8.33
CA VAL A 15 -14.90 -0.58 -7.70
C VAL A 15 -14.02 -1.49 -6.85
N VAL A 16 -14.60 -2.36 -6.04
CA VAL A 16 -13.85 -3.31 -5.20
C VAL A 16 -13.06 -4.28 -6.07
N ALA A 17 -13.67 -4.86 -7.10
CA ALA A 17 -12.98 -5.77 -8.01
C ALA A 17 -11.82 -5.07 -8.73
N GLY A 18 -12.04 -3.86 -9.25
CA GLY A 18 -10.99 -3.04 -9.87
C GLY A 18 -9.86 -2.72 -8.91
N ALA A 19 -10.17 -2.33 -7.68
CA ALA A 19 -9.18 -2.05 -6.64
C ALA A 19 -8.32 -3.28 -6.30
N VAL A 20 -8.93 -4.47 -6.20
CA VAL A 20 -8.20 -5.73 -5.95
C VAL A 20 -7.25 -6.06 -7.11
N VAL A 21 -7.70 -5.89 -8.36
CA VAL A 21 -6.85 -6.14 -9.54
C VAL A 21 -5.67 -5.16 -9.59
N ILE A 22 -5.93 -3.87 -9.40
CA ILE A 22 -4.89 -2.83 -9.37
C ILE A 22 -3.89 -3.10 -8.24
N ALA A 23 -4.37 -3.44 -7.05
CA ALA A 23 -3.53 -3.78 -5.91
C ALA A 23 -2.65 -5.01 -6.20
N GLY A 24 -3.20 -6.07 -6.80
CA GLY A 24 -2.45 -7.26 -7.15
C GLY A 24 -1.34 -7.00 -8.17
N ILE A 25 -1.63 -6.25 -9.24
CA ILE A 25 -0.64 -5.87 -10.25
C ILE A 25 0.45 -4.99 -9.63
N GLY A 26 0.05 -3.97 -8.86
CA GLY A 26 0.99 -3.04 -8.25
C GLY A 26 1.88 -3.71 -7.21
N PHE A 27 1.32 -4.61 -6.40
CA PHE A 27 2.07 -5.41 -5.44
C PHE A 27 3.11 -6.31 -6.14
N ALA A 28 2.71 -7.02 -7.19
CA ALA A 28 3.63 -7.89 -7.94
C ALA A 28 4.78 -7.10 -8.58
N GLY A 29 4.49 -5.94 -9.19
CA GLY A 29 5.50 -5.06 -9.76
C GLY A 29 6.46 -4.48 -8.72
N SER A 30 5.91 -3.98 -7.60
CA SER A 30 6.69 -3.44 -6.48
C SER A 30 7.58 -4.51 -5.83
N TYR A 31 7.04 -5.70 -5.61
CA TYR A 31 7.77 -6.84 -5.06
C TYR A 31 9.00 -7.17 -5.92
N ALA A 32 8.83 -7.29 -7.23
CA ALA A 32 9.93 -7.60 -8.14
C ALA A 32 11.02 -6.54 -8.09
N ALA A 33 10.65 -5.26 -8.18
CA ALA A 33 11.58 -4.13 -8.19
C ALA A 33 12.38 -4.03 -6.87
N VAL A 34 11.69 -4.07 -5.73
CA VAL A 34 12.34 -3.97 -4.41
C VAL A 34 13.15 -5.21 -4.08
N ARG A 35 12.70 -6.41 -4.49
CA ARG A 35 13.48 -7.66 -4.35
C ARG A 35 14.78 -7.56 -5.14
N GLU A 36 14.72 -7.17 -6.41
CA GLU A 36 15.91 -7.04 -7.26
C GLU A 36 16.89 -6.03 -6.68
N LEU A 37 16.40 -4.88 -6.22
CA LEU A 37 17.22 -3.90 -5.50
C LEU A 37 17.87 -4.52 -4.26
N ALA A 38 17.12 -5.25 -3.43
CA ALA A 38 17.65 -5.89 -2.22
C ALA A 38 18.72 -6.95 -2.55
N VAL A 39 18.54 -7.73 -3.63
CA VAL A 39 19.55 -8.66 -4.13
C VAL A 39 20.83 -7.91 -4.52
N GLN A 40 20.71 -6.81 -5.26
CA GLN A 40 21.86 -5.96 -5.65
C GLN A 40 22.57 -5.35 -4.43
N LYS A 41 21.84 -5.06 -3.35
CA LYS A 41 22.39 -4.55 -2.08
C LYS A 41 22.94 -5.63 -1.16
N GLY A 42 22.98 -6.89 -1.60
CA GLY A 42 23.61 -7.97 -0.85
C GLY A 42 22.76 -8.55 0.29
N PHE A 43 21.42 -8.42 0.23
CA PHE A 43 20.53 -8.96 1.26
C PHE A 43 20.45 -10.50 1.24
N GLY A 44 21.04 -11.17 0.25
CA GLY A 44 21.02 -12.62 0.14
C GLY A 44 19.59 -13.18 0.10
N THR A 45 19.33 -14.22 0.89
CA THR A 45 17.98 -14.83 0.99
C THR A 45 16.95 -13.91 1.64
N PHE A 46 17.37 -12.91 2.41
CA PHE A 46 16.45 -11.96 3.03
C PHE A 46 15.76 -11.05 1.99
N ALA A 47 16.33 -10.91 0.79
CA ALA A 47 15.73 -10.13 -0.30
C ALA A 47 14.32 -10.62 -0.71
N TYR A 48 14.00 -11.89 -0.50
CA TYR A 48 12.69 -12.46 -0.84
C TYR A 48 11.59 -12.07 0.15
N VAL A 49 11.96 -11.81 1.41
CA VAL A 49 11.02 -11.48 2.50
C VAL A 49 11.04 -10.00 2.85
N PHE A 50 12.08 -9.26 2.46
CA PHE A 50 12.20 -7.83 2.76
C PHE A 50 11.02 -6.98 2.24
N PRO A 51 10.61 -7.08 0.95
CA PRO A 51 9.44 -6.33 0.48
C PRO A 51 8.16 -6.73 1.22
N ILE A 52 7.99 -8.03 1.47
CA ILE A 52 6.82 -8.58 2.19
C ILE A 52 6.76 -8.05 3.62
N GLY A 53 7.91 -7.96 4.30
CA GLY A 53 8.00 -7.45 5.66
C GLY A 53 7.58 -5.98 5.76
N ILE A 54 7.93 -5.15 4.78
CA ILE A 54 7.52 -3.74 4.72
C ILE A 54 6.00 -3.64 4.56
N ASP A 55 5.43 -4.32 3.56
CA ASP A 55 4.00 -4.26 3.28
C ASP A 55 3.15 -4.86 4.40
N ALA A 56 3.60 -5.98 4.99
CA ALA A 56 2.97 -6.55 6.17
C ALA A 56 3.02 -5.58 7.35
N GLY A 57 4.14 -4.88 7.55
CA GLY A 57 4.29 -3.84 8.56
C GLY A 57 3.30 -2.69 8.37
N ILE A 58 3.15 -2.18 7.15
CA ILE A 58 2.16 -1.13 6.81
C ILE A 58 0.74 -1.63 7.12
N CYS A 59 0.37 -2.82 6.63
CA CYS A 59 -0.95 -3.42 6.87
C CYS A 59 -1.26 -3.58 8.36
N VAL A 60 -0.31 -4.09 9.15
CA VAL A 60 -0.48 -4.27 10.60
C VAL A 60 -0.62 -2.92 11.31
N LEU A 61 0.23 -1.93 11.00
CA LEU A 61 0.15 -0.61 11.62
C LEU A 61 -1.17 0.10 11.31
N LEU A 62 -1.66 0.02 10.07
CA LEU A 62 -2.94 0.60 9.67
C LEU A 62 -4.13 -0.16 10.28
N ALA A 63 -4.06 -1.48 10.38
CA ALA A 63 -5.09 -2.28 11.05
C ALA A 63 -5.15 -1.96 12.55
N LEU A 64 -3.99 -1.77 13.20
CA LEU A 64 -3.91 -1.32 14.59
C LEU A 64 -4.43 0.11 14.75
N ASP A 65 -4.09 1.04 13.85
CA ASP A 65 -4.64 2.40 13.86
C ASP A 65 -6.17 2.39 13.79
N LEU A 66 -6.73 1.55 12.90
CA LEU A 66 -8.18 1.38 12.79
C LEU A 66 -8.79 0.77 14.06
N LEU A 67 -8.17 -0.29 14.60
CA LEU A 67 -8.63 -0.96 15.82
C LEU A 67 -8.63 0.00 17.02
N LEU A 68 -7.52 0.70 17.25
CA LEU A 68 -7.39 1.67 18.34
C LEU A 68 -8.38 2.83 18.17
N THR A 69 -8.56 3.30 16.94
CA THR A 69 -9.59 4.30 16.62
C THR A 69 -10.99 3.80 16.98
N TRP A 70 -11.32 2.54 16.68
CA TRP A 70 -12.61 1.94 17.01
C TRP A 70 -12.86 1.90 18.53
N ILE A 71 -11.86 1.49 19.31
CA ILE A 71 -11.96 1.48 20.79
C ILE A 71 -11.71 2.85 21.44
N ARG A 72 -11.74 3.95 20.64
CA ARG A 72 -11.61 5.35 21.09
C ARG A 72 -10.27 5.68 21.77
N ILE A 73 -9.19 4.99 21.42
CA ILE A 73 -7.83 5.27 21.88
C ILE A 73 -7.05 5.94 20.72
N PRO A 74 -6.88 7.28 20.72
CA PRO A 74 -6.14 7.94 19.64
C PRO A 74 -4.63 7.67 19.78
N PHE A 75 -4.03 6.97 18.82
CA PHE A 75 -2.59 6.72 18.80
C PHE A 75 -1.94 7.09 17.45
N PRO A 76 -1.70 8.38 17.19
CA PRO A 76 -1.33 8.87 15.85
C PRO A 76 0.05 8.40 15.36
N LEU A 77 0.90 7.87 16.26
CA LEU A 77 2.22 7.34 15.89
C LEU A 77 2.11 6.17 14.91
N LEU A 78 1.11 5.29 15.06
CA LEU A 78 0.92 4.16 14.13
C LEU A 78 0.73 4.65 12.69
N ARG A 79 -0.10 5.67 12.52
CA ARG A 79 -0.36 6.29 11.21
C ARG A 79 0.89 6.95 10.65
N GLN A 80 1.63 7.72 11.46
CA GLN A 80 2.85 8.37 11.02
C GLN A 80 3.92 7.36 10.60
N THR A 81 4.07 6.27 11.35
CA THR A 81 4.99 5.19 11.00
C THR A 81 4.56 4.47 9.73
N ALA A 82 3.26 4.18 9.55
CA ALA A 82 2.75 3.60 8.31
C ALA A 82 3.04 4.50 7.10
N TRP A 83 2.84 5.82 7.24
CA TRP A 83 3.15 6.80 6.19
C TRP A 83 4.65 6.86 5.88
N LEU A 84 5.51 6.78 6.90
CA LEU A 84 6.96 6.73 6.71
C LEU A 84 7.39 5.46 5.94
N LEU A 85 6.84 4.30 6.30
CA LEU A 85 7.11 3.03 5.60
C LEU A 85 6.61 3.06 4.16
N THR A 86 5.45 3.68 3.92
CA THR A 86 4.95 3.95 2.57
C THR A 86 5.91 4.81 1.77
N ALA A 87 6.40 5.91 2.33
CA ALA A 87 7.37 6.78 1.68
C ALA A 87 8.68 6.03 1.36
N ALA A 88 9.14 5.18 2.28
CA ALA A 88 10.30 4.31 2.04
C ALA A 88 10.03 3.32 0.89
N THR A 89 8.83 2.74 0.81
CA THR A 89 8.45 1.82 -0.27
C THR A 89 8.47 2.50 -1.64
N ILE A 90 7.95 3.73 -1.73
CA ILE A 90 8.01 4.56 -2.94
C ILE A 90 9.47 4.82 -3.32
N ALA A 91 10.31 5.18 -2.35
CA ALA A 91 11.73 5.45 -2.57
C ALA A 91 12.49 4.20 -3.02
N PHE A 92 12.24 3.03 -2.44
CA PHE A 92 12.87 1.76 -2.85
C PHE A 92 12.47 1.36 -4.27
N ASN A 93 11.21 1.53 -4.63
CA ASN A 93 10.74 1.30 -5.98
C ASN A 93 11.44 2.22 -6.98
N GLY A 94 11.47 3.53 -6.70
CA GLY A 94 12.18 4.48 -7.56
C GLY A 94 13.68 4.15 -7.68
N ALA A 95 14.32 3.79 -6.56
CA ALA A 95 15.73 3.43 -6.53
C ALA A 95 16.08 2.19 -7.36
N ALA A 96 15.12 1.29 -7.62
CA ALA A 96 15.34 0.12 -8.46
C ALA A 96 15.69 0.47 -9.92
N ALA A 97 15.29 1.67 -10.38
CA ALA A 97 15.58 2.16 -11.74
C ALA A 97 16.59 3.32 -11.77
N TRP A 98 17.22 3.66 -10.64
CA TRP A 98 18.21 4.74 -10.61
C TRP A 98 19.46 4.39 -11.44
N PRO A 99 20.01 5.32 -12.26
CA PRO A 99 19.72 6.76 -12.33
C PRO A 99 18.74 7.20 -13.43
N ASP A 100 17.98 6.32 -14.08
CA ASP A 100 17.01 6.68 -15.13
C ASP A 100 15.80 7.45 -14.54
N PRO A 101 15.64 8.76 -14.80
CA PRO A 101 14.55 9.53 -14.20
C PRO A 101 13.16 9.05 -14.59
N LEU A 102 12.99 8.54 -15.83
CA LEU A 102 11.71 8.02 -16.28
C LEU A 102 11.38 6.72 -15.57
N GLY A 103 12.33 5.77 -15.55
CA GLY A 103 12.19 4.52 -14.80
C GLY A 103 11.93 4.73 -13.32
N VAL A 104 12.65 5.66 -12.66
CA VAL A 104 12.43 6.04 -11.27
C VAL A 104 10.97 6.49 -11.06
N GLY A 105 10.46 7.36 -11.94
CA GLY A 105 9.07 7.82 -11.89
C GLY A 105 8.06 6.68 -12.11
N MET A 106 8.31 5.80 -13.09
CA MET A 106 7.46 4.67 -13.41
C MET A 106 7.34 3.69 -12.24
N HIS A 107 8.45 3.32 -11.61
CA HIS A 107 8.41 2.43 -10.44
C HIS A 107 7.83 3.12 -9.20
N ALA A 108 8.12 4.40 -8.97
CA ALA A 108 7.58 5.14 -7.85
C ALA A 108 6.05 5.30 -7.89
N VAL A 109 5.43 5.37 -9.08
CA VAL A 109 3.98 5.58 -9.21
C VAL A 109 3.16 4.34 -8.79
N ILE A 110 3.74 3.15 -8.93
CA ILE A 110 3.08 1.87 -8.64
C ILE A 110 2.56 1.81 -7.19
N PRO A 111 3.39 2.02 -6.15
CA PRO A 111 2.93 2.02 -4.77
C PRO A 111 2.00 3.19 -4.42
N VAL A 112 2.03 4.31 -5.15
CA VAL A 112 1.11 5.43 -4.88
C VAL A 112 -0.35 5.01 -5.12
N LEU A 113 -0.62 4.27 -6.19
CA LEU A 113 -1.97 3.77 -6.49
C LEU A 113 -2.50 2.83 -5.40
N PHE A 114 -1.61 1.99 -4.85
CA PHE A 114 -1.95 1.11 -3.73
C PHE A 114 -2.33 1.91 -2.49
N VAL A 115 -1.51 2.89 -2.11
CA VAL A 115 -1.73 3.74 -0.93
C VAL A 115 -3.05 4.50 -1.05
N VAL A 116 -3.30 5.15 -2.20
CA VAL A 116 -4.56 5.90 -2.41
C VAL A 116 -5.77 4.99 -2.29
N SER A 117 -5.70 3.75 -2.78
CA SER A 117 -6.78 2.78 -2.70
C SER A 117 -7.05 2.34 -1.25
N VAL A 118 -6.01 2.05 -0.47
CA VAL A 118 -6.10 1.67 0.95
C VAL A 118 -6.61 2.84 1.80
N GLU A 119 -6.13 4.05 1.56
CA GLU A 119 -6.56 5.28 2.22
C GLU A 119 -8.05 5.57 1.94
N ALA A 120 -8.49 5.40 0.68
CA ALA A 120 -9.89 5.56 0.31
C ALA A 120 -10.80 4.53 1.01
N ALA A 121 -10.37 3.26 1.07
CA ALA A 121 -11.09 2.21 1.80
C ALA A 121 -11.17 2.51 3.31
N ARG A 122 -10.06 2.92 3.92
CA ARG A 122 -10.04 3.28 5.35
C ARG A 122 -10.93 4.48 5.64
N HIS A 123 -10.90 5.50 4.79
CA HIS A 123 -11.75 6.69 4.94
C HIS A 123 -13.24 6.37 4.82
N ALA A 124 -13.59 5.38 4.00
CA ALA A 124 -14.97 4.87 3.92
C ALA A 124 -15.37 4.13 5.20
N ILE A 125 -14.49 3.31 5.77
CA ILE A 125 -14.75 2.53 7.00
C ILE A 125 -14.81 3.43 8.24
N GLY A 126 -13.87 4.37 8.40
CA GLY A 126 -13.78 5.24 9.58
C GLY A 126 -14.93 6.25 9.71
N ARG A 127 -15.86 6.30 8.74
CA ARG A 127 -17.09 7.09 8.77
C ARG A 127 -18.34 6.28 9.15
N ILE A 128 -18.19 4.97 9.37
CA ILE A 128 -19.22 4.06 9.89
C ILE A 128 -19.14 4.08 11.42
#